data_AF-A0A919BT72-F1
#
_entry.id   AF-A0A919BT72-F1
#
_cell.length_a   1.000
_cell.length_b   1.000
_cell.length_c   1.000
_cell.angle_alpha   90.00
_cell.angle_beta   90.00
_cell.angle_gamma   90.00
#
_symmetry.space_group_name_H-M   'P 1'
#
loop_
_entity.id
_entity.type
_entity.pdbx_description
1 polymer ?
#
loop_
_entity_poly.entity_id
_entity_poly.type
_entity_poly.pdbx_seq_one_letter_code
_entity_poly.pdbx_strand_id
1 'polypeptide(L)'
;MRGERRDWCRTVLVTLVVGAVASGCAGSSRSDEDYRHKAANTAEAAASAVSTARLAVEAAGRGRLTGPYASVLLGEAETDLLAAQATFESRQPPGEAADTVRERLGTLLDDAADALAEVRIGARRGEVRELAEHTGQLRQAAERLEGFEEEMSS
;
A
#
# COMPACT_ATOMS: atom_id res chain seq x y z
N MET A 1 -7.96 -41.45 34.27
CA MET A 1 -6.98 -40.36 34.03
C MET A 1 -7.05 -39.82 32.59
N ARG A 2 -8.24 -39.57 32.03
CA ARG A 2 -8.43 -39.15 30.62
C ARG A 2 -9.17 -37.80 30.48
N GLY A 3 -9.49 -37.15 31.61
CA GLY A 3 -10.22 -35.87 31.69
C GLY A 3 -9.30 -34.64 31.76
N GLU A 4 -8.27 -34.66 32.62
CA GLU A 4 -7.42 -33.48 32.90
C GLU A 4 -6.63 -32.95 31.70
N ARG A 5 -6.28 -33.79 30.72
CA ARG A 5 -5.56 -33.34 29.52
C ARG A 5 -6.43 -32.55 28.53
N ARG A 6 -7.77 -32.74 28.58
CA ARG A 6 -8.70 -32.05 27.68
C ARG A 6 -8.97 -30.62 28.13
N ASP A 7 -8.98 -30.39 29.44
CA ASP A 7 -9.26 -29.07 30.01
C ASP A 7 -8.05 -28.13 29.92
N TRP A 8 -6.83 -28.67 29.99
CA TRP A 8 -5.60 -27.90 29.78
C TRP A 8 -5.52 -27.34 28.35
N CYS A 9 -5.74 -28.16 27.33
CA CYS A 9 -5.73 -27.71 25.94
C CYS A 9 -6.85 -26.68 25.68
N ARG A 10 -8.03 -26.85 26.28
CA ARG A 10 -9.15 -25.91 26.10
C ARG A 10 -8.86 -24.54 26.72
N THR A 11 -8.25 -24.51 27.90
CA THR A 11 -7.89 -23.25 28.57
C THR A 11 -6.78 -22.51 27.83
N VAL A 12 -5.72 -23.21 27.39
CA VAL A 12 -4.63 -22.60 26.60
C VAL A 12 -5.15 -22.02 25.29
N LEU A 13 -6.06 -22.72 24.61
CA LEU A 13 -6.60 -22.28 23.32
C LEU A 13 -7.53 -21.07 23.47
N VAL A 14 -8.31 -20.99 24.56
CA VAL A 14 -9.16 -19.83 24.86
C VAL A 14 -8.32 -18.60 25.23
N THR A 15 -7.26 -18.74 26.03
CA THR A 15 -6.39 -17.61 26.38
C THR A 15 -5.63 -17.08 25.17
N LEU A 16 -5.21 -17.96 24.26
CA LEU A 16 -4.47 -17.57 23.05
C LEU A 16 -5.37 -16.87 22.02
N VAL A 17 -6.64 -17.29 21.91
CA VAL A 17 -7.64 -16.61 21.06
C VAL A 17 -8.03 -15.24 21.62
N VAL A 18 -8.17 -15.09 22.94
CA VAL A 18 -8.50 -13.79 23.57
C VAL A 18 -7.34 -12.78 23.45
N GLY A 19 -6.08 -13.24 23.49
CA GLY A 19 -4.91 -12.37 23.27
C GLY A 19 -4.82 -11.82 21.84
N ALA A 20 -5.22 -12.61 20.84
CA ALA A 20 -5.14 -12.21 19.43
C ALA A 20 -6.19 -11.16 19.01
N VAL A 21 -7.30 -11.04 19.75
CA VAL A 21 -8.37 -10.06 19.45
C VAL A 21 -8.01 -8.66 19.98
N ALA A 22 -7.12 -8.55 20.96
CA ALA A 22 -6.72 -7.26 21.56
C ALA A 22 -5.68 -6.46 20.75
N SER A 23 -5.02 -7.08 19.76
CA SER A 23 -4.09 -6.38 18.85
C SER A 23 -4.78 -5.71 17.65
N GLY A 24 -6.11 -5.79 17.56
CA GLY A 24 -6.92 -5.25 16.46
C GLY A 24 -7.52 -3.86 16.71
N CYS A 25 -7.20 -3.18 17.82
CA CYS A 25 -7.53 -1.78 17.95
C CYS A 25 -6.61 -1.00 17.03
N ALA A 26 -7.14 -0.40 15.96
CA ALA A 26 -6.47 0.64 15.19
C ALA A 26 -5.92 1.68 16.17
N GLY A 27 -4.65 1.54 16.54
CA GLY A 27 -4.02 2.40 17.52
C GLY A 27 -3.94 3.78 16.88
N SER A 28 -4.78 4.70 17.35
CA SER A 28 -4.65 6.13 17.03
C SER A 28 -3.19 6.50 17.14
N SER A 29 -2.68 7.27 16.18
CA SER A 29 -1.36 7.85 16.38
C SER A 29 -1.38 8.66 17.66
N ARG A 30 -0.43 8.39 18.56
CA ARG A 30 -0.44 9.02 19.89
C ARG A 30 0.11 10.44 19.86
N SER A 31 0.85 10.80 18.81
CA SER A 31 1.42 12.12 18.56
C SER A 31 1.44 12.46 17.08
N ASP A 32 1.63 13.74 16.75
CA ASP A 32 1.81 14.18 15.36
C ASP A 32 3.05 13.57 14.71
N GLU A 33 4.14 13.40 15.47
CA GLU A 33 5.37 12.76 15.02
C GLU A 33 5.16 11.28 14.62
N ASP A 34 4.46 10.52 15.46
CA ASP A 34 4.08 9.13 15.17
C ASP A 34 3.16 9.05 13.93
N TYR A 35 2.34 10.09 13.68
CA TYR A 35 1.49 10.14 12.50
C TYR A 35 2.29 10.45 11.24
N ARG A 36 3.23 11.41 11.32
CA ARG A 36 4.17 11.73 10.23
C ARG A 36 5.01 10.52 9.83
N HIS A 37 5.56 9.77 10.78
CA HIS A 37 6.31 8.55 10.46
C HIS A 37 5.46 7.49 9.76
N LYS A 38 4.20 7.31 10.18
CA LYS A 38 3.29 6.40 9.49
C LYS A 38 2.92 6.89 8.09
N ALA A 39 2.80 8.21 7.90
CA ALA A 39 2.58 8.82 6.60
C ALA A 39 3.80 8.61 5.68
N ALA A 40 5.03 8.85 6.19
CA ALA A 40 6.27 8.60 5.47
C ALA A 40 6.39 7.14 5.01
N ASN A 41 6.22 6.18 5.93
CA ASN A 41 6.28 4.75 5.60
C ASN A 41 5.19 4.32 4.59
N THR A 42 4.02 4.97 4.63
CA THR A 42 2.93 4.69 3.67
C THR A 42 3.29 5.22 2.29
N ALA A 43 3.84 6.43 2.22
CA ALA A 43 4.32 7.04 0.99
C ALA A 43 5.47 6.23 0.37
N GLU A 44 6.43 5.75 1.17
CA GLU A 44 7.50 4.86 0.74
C GLU A 44 6.95 3.57 0.11
N ALA A 45 6.01 2.91 0.79
CA ALA A 45 5.39 1.67 0.30
C ALA A 45 4.65 1.90 -1.02
N ALA A 46 3.88 2.98 -1.13
CA ALA A 46 3.17 3.35 -2.35
C ALA A 46 4.14 3.69 -3.49
N ALA A 47 5.20 4.47 -3.22
CA ALA A 47 6.23 4.80 -4.21
C ALA A 47 6.91 3.54 -4.76
N SER A 48 7.22 2.57 -3.89
CA SER A 48 7.80 1.29 -4.26
C SER A 48 6.88 0.46 -5.16
N ALA A 49 5.58 0.42 -4.85
CA ALA A 49 4.57 -0.23 -5.68
C ALA A 49 4.46 0.43 -7.07
N VAL A 50 4.37 1.77 -7.12
CA VAL A 50 4.32 2.54 -8.38
C VAL A 50 5.58 2.33 -9.21
N SER A 51 6.76 2.37 -8.58
CA SER A 51 8.04 2.11 -9.22
C SER A 51 8.12 0.69 -9.80
N THR A 52 7.54 -0.30 -9.11
CA THR A 52 7.45 -1.68 -9.60
C THR A 52 6.57 -1.75 -10.87
N ALA A 53 5.41 -1.09 -10.87
CA ALA A 53 4.58 -0.99 -12.07
C ALA A 53 5.29 -0.25 -13.20
N ARG A 54 6.01 0.83 -12.91
CA ARG A 54 6.80 1.59 -13.88
C ARG A 54 7.82 0.70 -14.59
N LEU A 55 8.56 -0.11 -13.84
CA LEU A 55 9.51 -1.07 -14.42
C LEU A 55 8.82 -2.14 -15.26
N ALA A 56 7.63 -2.60 -14.84
CA ALA A 56 6.84 -3.56 -15.59
C ALA A 56 6.34 -2.98 -16.92
N VAL A 57 5.78 -1.76 -16.96
CA VAL A 57 5.34 -1.15 -18.22
C VAL A 57 6.50 -0.87 -19.17
N GLU A 58 7.65 -0.46 -18.64
CA GLU A 58 8.86 -0.20 -19.43
C GLU A 58 9.41 -1.48 -20.07
N ALA A 59 9.43 -2.59 -19.32
CA ALA A 59 9.82 -3.89 -19.84
C ALA A 59 8.78 -4.48 -20.83
N ALA A 60 7.49 -4.24 -20.60
CA ALA A 60 6.41 -4.64 -21.50
C ALA A 60 6.50 -3.95 -22.86
N GLY A 61 6.71 -2.62 -22.89
CA GLY A 61 6.90 -1.87 -24.14
C GLY A 61 8.14 -2.29 -24.92
N ARG A 62 9.18 -2.77 -24.22
CA ARG A 62 10.38 -3.38 -24.85
C ARG A 62 10.19 -4.83 -25.31
N GLY A 63 8.99 -5.39 -25.18
CA GLY A 63 8.70 -6.79 -25.52
C GLY A 63 9.40 -7.81 -24.61
N ARG A 64 9.79 -7.40 -23.39
CA ARG A 64 10.48 -8.26 -22.41
C ARG A 64 9.54 -8.90 -21.38
N LEU A 65 8.25 -8.58 -21.44
CA LEU A 65 7.20 -9.17 -20.61
C LEU A 65 6.04 -9.62 -21.49
N THR A 66 5.49 -10.79 -21.20
CA THR A 66 4.24 -11.25 -21.83
C THR A 66 3.06 -10.50 -21.25
N GLY A 67 2.00 -10.28 -22.04
CA GLY A 67 0.79 -9.61 -21.59
C GLY A 67 0.15 -10.19 -20.32
N PRO A 68 -0.06 -11.52 -20.22
CA PRO A 68 -0.60 -12.13 -19.01
C PRO A 68 0.24 -11.85 -17.76
N TYR A 69 1.56 -11.96 -17.87
CA TYR A 69 2.46 -11.69 -16.75
C TYR A 69 2.50 -10.20 -16.37
N ALA A 70 2.49 -9.30 -17.35
CA ALA A 70 2.36 -7.86 -17.10
C ALA A 70 1.04 -7.53 -16.38
N SER A 71 -0.07 -8.15 -16.77
CA SER A 71 -1.37 -7.95 -16.11
C SER A 71 -1.38 -8.42 -14.65
N VAL A 72 -0.62 -9.46 -14.30
CA VAL A 72 -0.51 -9.93 -12.91
C VAL A 72 0.33 -8.95 -12.10
N LEU A 73 1.54 -8.62 -12.57
CA LEU A 73 2.44 -7.70 -11.87
C LEU A 73 1.80 -6.33 -11.60
N LEU A 74 1.09 -5.77 -12.59
CA LEU A 74 0.42 -4.48 -12.42
C LEU A 74 -0.74 -4.56 -11.42
N GLY A 75 -1.47 -5.69 -11.39
CA GLY A 75 -2.52 -5.91 -10.41
C GLY A 75 -1.98 -6.10 -8.98
N GLU A 76 -0.83 -6.75 -8.83
CA GLU A 76 -0.15 -6.89 -7.54
C GLU A 76 0.33 -5.52 -7.04
N ALA A 77 0.98 -4.71 -7.89
CA ALA A 77 1.40 -3.36 -7.54
C ALA A 77 0.23 -2.46 -7.09
N GLU A 78 -0.91 -2.48 -7.80
CA GLU A 78 -2.12 -1.76 -7.39
C GLU A 78 -2.67 -2.27 -6.06
N THR A 79 -2.67 -3.58 -5.85
CA THR A 79 -3.12 -4.19 -4.59
C THR A 79 -2.24 -3.75 -3.41
N ASP A 80 -0.92 -3.73 -3.60
CA ASP A 80 0.04 -3.32 -2.57
C ASP A 80 -0.13 -1.84 -2.18
N LEU A 81 -0.30 -0.96 -3.18
CA LEU A 81 -0.59 0.46 -2.93
C LEU A 81 -1.90 0.65 -2.16
N LEU A 82 -2.98 0.01 -2.61
CA LEU A 82 -4.30 0.13 -1.98
C LEU A 82 -4.30 -0.45 -0.56
N ALA A 83 -3.52 -1.51 -0.31
CA ALA A 83 -3.35 -2.06 1.04
C ALA A 83 -2.61 -1.09 1.96
N ALA A 84 -1.55 -0.43 1.48
CA ALA A 84 -0.84 0.60 2.22
C ALA A 84 -1.77 1.79 2.54
N GLN A 85 -2.51 2.27 1.54
CA GLN A 85 -3.50 3.34 1.68
C GLN A 85 -4.58 3.00 2.71
N ALA A 86 -5.25 1.85 2.58
CA ALA A 86 -6.29 1.43 3.51
C ALA A 86 -5.77 1.30 4.95
N THR A 87 -4.54 0.81 5.11
CA THR A 87 -3.89 0.73 6.43
C THR A 87 -3.67 2.12 7.01
N PHE A 88 -3.22 3.09 6.22
CA PHE A 88 -3.05 4.47 6.66
C PHE A 88 -4.38 5.15 6.99
N GLU A 89 -5.37 5.03 6.13
CA GLU A 89 -6.70 5.63 6.30
C GLU A 89 -7.42 5.11 7.55
N SER A 90 -7.18 3.85 7.95
CA SER A 90 -7.72 3.30 9.19
C SER A 90 -7.22 3.99 10.46
N ARG A 91 -6.10 4.72 10.38
CA ARG A 91 -5.49 5.42 11.51
C ARG A 91 -6.12 6.79 11.67
N GLN A 92 -6.48 7.14 12.91
CA GLN A 92 -7.04 8.44 13.22
C GLN A 92 -5.92 9.47 13.43
N PRO A 93 -6.01 10.66 12.81
CA PRO A 93 -5.11 11.78 13.07
C PRO A 93 -5.33 12.34 14.49
N PRO A 94 -4.25 12.70 15.22
CA PRO A 94 -4.36 13.23 16.59
C PRO A 94 -4.77 14.71 16.69
N GLY A 95 -4.73 15.48 15.58
CA GLY A 95 -5.13 16.89 15.55
C GLY A 95 -5.00 17.54 14.17
N GLU A 96 -5.29 18.85 14.08
CA GLU A 96 -5.41 19.60 12.81
C GLU A 96 -4.15 19.55 11.93
N ALA A 97 -2.96 19.55 12.53
CA ALA A 97 -1.71 19.41 11.79
C ALA A 97 -1.62 18.04 11.10
N ALA A 98 -2.04 16.97 11.77
CA ALA A 98 -2.10 15.63 11.21
C ALA A 98 -3.24 15.47 10.19
N ASP A 99 -4.34 16.22 10.31
CA ASP A 99 -5.39 16.27 9.29
C ASP A 99 -4.82 16.80 7.96
N THR A 100 -3.99 17.84 8.01
CA THR A 100 -3.32 18.37 6.81
C THR A 100 -2.39 17.32 6.16
N VAL A 101 -1.64 16.58 6.97
CA VAL A 101 -0.79 15.47 6.50
C VAL A 101 -1.64 14.38 5.85
N ARG A 102 -2.79 14.05 6.46
CA ARG A 102 -3.73 13.04 5.96
C ARG A 102 -4.26 13.41 4.58
N GLU A 103 -4.75 14.65 4.41
CA GLU A 103 -5.31 15.13 3.15
C GLU A 103 -4.27 15.16 2.03
N ARG A 104 -3.06 15.66 2.34
CA ARG A 104 -1.95 15.71 1.39
C ARG A 104 -1.55 14.32 0.92
N LEU A 105 -1.32 13.39 1.85
CA LEU A 105 -0.96 12.02 1.48
C LEU A 105 -2.11 11.31 0.74
N GLY A 106 -3.35 11.47 1.19
CA GLY A 106 -4.51 10.87 0.54
C GLY A 106 -4.61 11.26 -0.94
N THR A 107 -4.42 12.54 -1.25
CA THR A 107 -4.41 13.02 -2.65
C THR A 107 -3.32 12.34 -3.48
N LEU A 108 -2.10 12.21 -2.93
CA LEU A 108 -1.00 11.55 -3.64
C LEU A 108 -1.23 10.05 -3.84
N LEU A 109 -1.87 9.38 -2.87
CA LEU A 109 -2.22 7.98 -2.96
C LEU A 109 -3.32 7.74 -4.00
N ASP A 110 -4.34 8.57 -4.04
CA ASP A 110 -5.42 8.50 -5.03
C ASP A 110 -4.88 8.71 -6.46
N ASP A 111 -4.05 9.75 -6.68
CA ASP A 111 -3.40 10.00 -7.96
C ASP A 111 -2.56 8.79 -8.44
N ALA A 112 -1.85 8.16 -7.51
CA ALA A 112 -1.02 6.98 -7.79
C ALA A 112 -1.86 5.73 -8.06
N ALA A 113 -2.96 5.53 -7.31
CA ALA A 113 -3.91 4.45 -7.53
C ALA A 113 -4.56 4.54 -8.91
N ASP A 114 -4.97 5.74 -9.32
CA ASP A 114 -5.55 5.99 -10.65
C ASP A 114 -4.54 5.67 -11.77
N ALA A 115 -3.28 6.09 -11.62
CA ALA A 115 -2.22 5.79 -12.59
C ALA A 115 -1.95 4.28 -12.70
N LEU A 116 -1.98 3.54 -11.57
CA LEU A 116 -1.85 2.08 -11.57
C LEU A 116 -3.06 1.38 -12.21
N ALA A 117 -4.26 1.86 -11.91
CA ALA A 117 -5.49 1.32 -12.48
C ALA A 117 -5.50 1.47 -14.01
N GLU A 118 -5.04 2.60 -14.54
CA GLU A 118 -4.95 2.85 -15.98
C GLU A 118 -4.07 1.80 -16.70
N VAL A 119 -2.86 1.56 -16.20
CA VAL A 119 -1.95 0.57 -16.81
C VAL A 119 -2.43 -0.87 -16.61
N ARG A 120 -3.08 -1.19 -15.48
CA ARG A 120 -3.71 -2.49 -15.29
C ARG A 120 -4.84 -2.71 -16.31
N ILE A 121 -5.66 -1.69 -16.56
CA ILE A 121 -6.76 -1.76 -17.54
C ILE A 121 -6.19 -2.00 -18.95
N GLY A 122 -5.17 -1.26 -19.37
CA GLY A 122 -4.52 -1.45 -20.66
C GLY A 122 -3.93 -2.86 -20.80
N ALA A 123 -3.26 -3.36 -19.76
CA ALA A 123 -2.72 -4.72 -19.76
C ALA A 123 -3.81 -5.79 -19.91
N ARG A 124 -4.96 -5.62 -19.25
CA ARG A 124 -6.11 -6.52 -19.38
C ARG A 124 -6.77 -6.47 -20.76
N ARG A 125 -6.70 -5.33 -21.45
CA ARG A 125 -7.20 -5.17 -22.83
C ARG A 125 -6.26 -5.72 -23.89
N GLY A 126 -5.05 -6.12 -23.50
CA GLY A 126 -4.03 -6.61 -24.42
C GLY A 126 -3.19 -5.51 -25.08
N GLU A 127 -3.32 -4.26 -24.60
CA GLU A 127 -2.63 -3.04 -25.09
C GLU A 127 -1.18 -2.96 -24.54
N VAL A 128 -0.52 -4.12 -24.38
CA VAL A 128 0.72 -4.29 -23.61
C VAL A 128 1.88 -3.48 -24.18
N ARG A 129 1.89 -3.26 -25.49
CA ARG A 129 2.92 -2.45 -26.18
C ARG A 129 2.77 -0.96 -25.95
N GLU A 130 1.55 -0.50 -25.68
CA GLU A 130 1.19 0.90 -25.47
C GLU A 130 1.43 1.32 -24.02
N LEU A 131 1.55 0.36 -23.09
CA LEU A 131 1.77 0.62 -21.66
C LEU A 131 2.99 1.51 -21.36
N ALA A 132 4.04 1.46 -22.20
CA ALA A 132 5.23 2.28 -21.99
C ALA A 132 4.95 3.79 -22.10
N GLU A 133 3.84 4.20 -22.72
CA GLU A 133 3.40 5.60 -22.78
C GLU A 133 3.10 6.17 -21.38
N HIS A 134 2.67 5.32 -20.44
CA HIS A 134 2.37 5.70 -19.05
C HIS A 134 3.61 5.76 -18.14
N THR A 135 4.80 5.40 -18.63
CA THR A 135 6.04 5.41 -17.82
C THR A 135 6.30 6.79 -17.19
N GLY A 136 5.98 7.87 -17.91
CA GLY A 136 6.12 9.24 -17.43
C GLY A 136 5.19 9.56 -16.25
N GLN A 137 3.92 9.18 -16.34
CA GLN A 137 2.92 9.40 -15.29
C GLN A 137 3.27 8.60 -14.03
N LEU A 138 3.63 7.32 -14.16
CA LEU A 138 4.02 6.48 -13.03
C LEU A 138 5.28 7.01 -12.34
N ARG A 139 6.29 7.43 -13.12
CA ARG A 139 7.49 8.07 -12.54
C ARG A 139 7.13 9.30 -11.72
N GLN A 140 6.28 10.17 -12.27
CA GLN A 140 5.90 11.39 -11.58
C GLN A 140 5.11 11.11 -10.29
N ALA A 141 4.24 10.09 -10.29
CA ALA A 141 3.54 9.66 -9.09
C ALA A 141 4.51 9.14 -8.02
N ALA A 142 5.48 8.29 -8.41
CA ALA A 142 6.52 7.81 -7.49
C ALA A 142 7.36 8.96 -6.91
N GLU A 143 7.86 9.87 -7.76
CA GLU A 143 8.66 11.03 -7.33
C GLU A 143 7.91 11.95 -6.35
N ARG A 144 6.59 12.14 -6.52
CA ARG A 144 5.78 12.92 -5.57
C ARG A 144 5.62 12.23 -4.22
N LEU A 145 5.43 10.91 -4.23
CA LEU A 145 5.34 10.11 -3.00
C LEU A 145 6.69 10.08 -2.26
N GLU A 146 7.79 9.91 -2.98
CA GLU A 146 9.16 9.99 -2.44
C GLU A 146 9.44 11.37 -1.84
N GLY A 147 9.11 12.45 -2.55
CA GLY A 147 9.29 13.81 -2.00
C GLY A 147 8.45 14.08 -0.75
N PHE A 148 7.25 13.48 -0.65
CA PHE A 148 6.45 13.55 0.57
C PHE A 148 7.05 12.72 1.71
N GLU A 149 7.57 11.53 1.40
CA GLU A 149 8.28 10.68 2.37
C GLU A 149 9.48 11.40 2.97
N GLU A 150 10.34 11.99 2.14
CA GLU A 150 11.50 12.79 2.55
C GLU A 150 11.11 13.99 3.43
N GLU A 151 10.01 14.67 3.12
CA GLU A 151 9.50 15.79 3.93
C GLU A 151 9.07 15.33 5.32
N MET A 152 8.44 14.15 5.41
CA MET A 152 7.89 13.63 6.66
C MET A 152 8.92 12.90 7.52
N SER A 153 10.01 12.40 6.93
CA SER A 153 11.11 11.71 7.62
C SER A 153 12.21 12.64 8.17
N SER A 154 12.19 13.90 7.77
CA SER A 154 13.07 14.99 8.25
C SER A 154 12.72 15.50 9.66
#